data_AF-A0A9E1MP41-F1
#
_entry.id   AF-A0A9E1MP41-F1
#
_cell.length_a   1.000
_cell.length_b   1.000
_cell.length_c   1.000
_cell.angle_alpha   90.00
_cell.angle_beta   90.00
_cell.angle_gamma   90.00
#
_symmetry.space_group_name_H-M   'P 1'
#
loop_
_entity.id
_entity.type
_entity.pdbx_description
1 polymer ?
#
loop_
_entity_poly.entity_id
_entity_poly.type
_entity_poly.pdbx_seq_one_letter_code
_entity_poly.pdbx_strand_id
1 'polypeptide(L)'
;MNREGAAPPSVRKPVPSAKQIKTAQRSLASGQLPPGPAQVKAQAAAKISAIRSARAAGHTSKVAVTWKARTRAAARAVQSVVRAARGVVAAIAAGGSIVLSIVVVLCLVGVLLASPLGILFAGGGSGPGSVSPSEAVAQINGELAERLEQMQVDADCDRLEVMGAPPPWPEVLAVFAVRQSGSAESGSPAVLDAAQVEALRTVFWDMTKLTSEKKTVEHPASGSAAAWTEEVLSVTITPRTPDDMRVFYQFTAEQDQALDALLDNSELLASLAGDLTISSQAAKDLLAALPADLAPERRAVVQTACQLVGKVRYFWGGKSLKIGWDDRWGTLRQVTAAGSSTTGTYRPFGMDCSGFADWVFYNTSGGEYVIGHGGGAHAQHTYCTPISWEEALPGDLVFYPGDEHVGIVGGRDEAGDLLIVHCASNANNVVITGKSGFTSIGRPVYYRE
;
A
#
# COMPACT_ATOMS: atom_id res chain seq x y z
N MET A 1 38.13 36.24 61.57
CA MET A 1 39.44 35.63 61.92
C MET A 1 39.47 34.21 61.37
N ASN A 2 40.66 33.73 60.96
CA ASN A 2 41.22 32.36 61.02
C ASN A 2 40.30 31.19 61.48
N ARG A 3 40.37 29.95 60.95
CA ARG A 3 41.49 29.28 60.25
C ARG A 3 41.06 27.96 59.51
N GLU A 4 41.82 27.60 58.46
CA GLU A 4 42.22 26.25 57.97
C GLU A 4 41.22 25.15 57.49
N GLY A 5 41.60 24.46 56.39
CA GLY A 5 41.00 23.23 55.85
C GLY A 5 41.42 22.92 54.38
N ALA A 6 42.28 21.92 54.13
CA ALA A 6 42.82 21.51 52.80
C ALA A 6 41.77 20.78 51.91
N ALA A 7 41.65 20.94 50.58
CA ALA A 7 42.57 20.72 49.41
C ALA A 7 42.78 19.22 49.03
N PRO A 8 43.16 18.80 47.78
CA PRO A 8 43.46 19.52 46.52
C PRO A 8 42.63 18.99 45.30
N PRO A 9 42.98 19.27 44.01
CA PRO A 9 43.89 18.36 43.25
C PRO A 9 44.83 19.04 42.21
N SER A 10 45.85 18.30 41.73
CA SER A 10 46.91 18.77 40.79
C SER A 10 47.75 17.57 40.25
N VAL A 11 48.40 17.49 39.06
CA VAL A 11 48.34 18.20 37.74
C VAL A 11 49.24 17.45 36.70
N ARG A 12 49.05 17.70 35.38
CA ARG A 12 49.97 17.40 34.20
C ARG A 12 50.07 15.97 33.61
N LYS A 13 50.33 15.94 32.28
CA LYS A 13 50.93 14.85 31.47
C LYS A 13 52.46 15.03 31.43
N PRO A 14 53.28 13.99 31.11
CA PRO A 14 53.99 13.99 29.81
C PRO A 14 54.32 12.57 29.24
N VAL A 15 55.29 12.50 28.32
CA VAL A 15 55.79 11.37 27.48
C VAL A 15 57.25 11.74 27.07
N PRO A 16 58.13 10.91 26.44
CA PRO A 16 57.95 9.55 25.86
C PRO A 16 59.13 8.53 26.07
N SER A 17 59.05 7.40 25.34
CA SER A 17 60.16 6.68 24.66
C SER A 17 60.80 5.40 25.27
N ALA A 18 60.49 4.27 24.59
CA ALA A 18 61.35 3.18 24.08
C ALA A 18 62.53 2.56 24.89
N LYS A 19 62.67 1.22 24.77
CA LYS A 19 63.94 0.51 24.46
C LYS A 19 63.79 -1.00 24.19
N GLN A 20 64.34 -1.47 23.05
CA GLN A 20 65.20 -2.69 22.86
C GLN A 20 64.60 -4.10 23.20
N ILE A 21 65.06 -5.29 22.76
CA ILE A 21 66.04 -5.90 21.80
C ILE A 21 65.66 -7.42 21.75
N LYS A 22 65.87 -8.34 20.78
CA LYS A 22 66.58 -8.58 19.48
C LYS A 22 65.98 -9.91 18.90
N THR A 23 66.11 -10.47 17.68
CA THR A 23 66.63 -10.21 16.30
C THR A 23 65.84 -11.20 15.37
N ALA A 24 66.14 -11.67 14.14
CA ALA A 24 67.10 -11.43 13.02
C ALA A 24 66.59 -12.13 11.73
N GLN A 25 66.89 -11.54 10.55
CA GLN A 25 67.14 -12.19 9.23
C GLN A 25 65.97 -12.98 8.54
N ARG A 26 65.83 -13.00 7.20
CA ARG A 26 66.73 -12.56 6.10
C ARG A 26 65.94 -12.25 4.79
N SER A 27 66.46 -11.34 3.94
CA SER A 27 66.16 -11.11 2.49
C SER A 27 64.71 -10.71 2.11
N LEU A 28 64.42 -9.56 1.47
CA LEU A 28 64.84 -8.99 0.15
C LEU A 28 64.05 -9.60 -1.05
N ALA A 29 63.49 -8.84 -2.01
CA ALA A 29 63.51 -7.37 -2.22
C ALA A 29 62.35 -6.86 -3.13
N SER A 30 62.20 -5.52 -3.17
CA SER A 30 61.46 -4.67 -4.13
C SER A 30 59.95 -4.86 -4.33
N GLY A 31 59.21 -3.75 -4.27
CA GLY A 31 57.82 -3.65 -4.70
C GLY A 31 57.67 -3.10 -6.12
N GLN A 32 56.50 -3.30 -6.73
CA GLN A 32 56.08 -2.70 -7.99
C GLN A 32 54.63 -2.19 -7.89
N LEU A 33 54.31 -1.14 -8.63
CA LEU A 33 52.98 -0.51 -8.68
C LEU A 33 51.97 -1.38 -9.47
N PRO A 34 50.65 -1.17 -9.29
CA PRO A 34 49.62 -1.93 -10.00
C PRO A 34 49.74 -1.81 -11.54
N PRO A 35 49.39 -2.88 -12.29
CA PRO A 35 49.59 -2.95 -13.74
C PRO A 35 48.61 -2.04 -14.52
N GLY A 36 49.14 -1.39 -15.57
CA GLY A 36 48.37 -0.48 -16.41
C GLY A 36 47.45 -1.16 -17.45
N PRO A 37 46.50 -0.40 -18.04
CA PRO A 37 45.39 -0.92 -18.86
C PRO A 37 45.79 -1.63 -20.18
N ALA A 38 47.07 -1.63 -20.55
CA ALA A 38 47.57 -2.38 -21.71
C ALA A 38 47.57 -3.90 -21.49
N GLN A 39 47.91 -4.37 -20.28
CA GLN A 39 48.03 -5.82 -20.00
C GLN A 39 46.68 -6.53 -19.94
N VAL A 40 45.61 -5.83 -19.55
CA VAL A 40 44.23 -6.35 -19.54
C VAL A 40 43.74 -6.70 -20.96
N LYS A 41 44.12 -5.93 -21.98
CA LYS A 41 43.70 -6.18 -23.37
C LYS A 41 44.33 -7.43 -23.98
N ALA A 42 45.52 -7.84 -23.54
CA ALA A 42 46.18 -9.05 -24.05
C ALA A 42 45.44 -10.35 -23.65
N GLN A 43 44.94 -10.43 -22.41
CA GLN A 43 44.22 -11.61 -21.94
C GLN A 43 42.81 -11.75 -22.53
N ALA A 44 42.18 -10.63 -22.93
CA ALA A 44 40.89 -10.65 -23.62
C ALA A 44 40.98 -11.27 -25.02
N ALA A 45 42.05 -10.97 -25.78
CA ALA A 45 42.22 -11.47 -27.15
C ALA A 45 42.33 -13.01 -27.21
N ALA A 46 43.04 -13.62 -26.25
CA ALA A 46 43.30 -15.06 -26.22
C ALA A 46 42.05 -15.94 -26.00
N LYS A 47 40.98 -15.40 -25.39
CA LYS A 47 39.72 -16.14 -25.19
C LYS A 47 38.75 -16.06 -26.38
N ILE A 48 38.90 -15.05 -27.24
CA ILE A 48 37.99 -14.80 -28.37
C ILE A 48 38.29 -15.71 -29.58
N SER A 49 39.55 -16.12 -29.76
CA SER A 49 39.94 -17.05 -30.83
C SER A 49 39.35 -18.46 -30.65
N ALA A 50 39.31 -18.97 -29.42
CA ALA A 50 38.80 -20.31 -29.10
C ALA A 50 37.30 -20.49 -29.35
N ILE A 51 36.50 -19.41 -29.21
CA ILE A 51 35.05 -19.44 -29.46
C ILE A 51 34.74 -19.38 -30.97
N ARG A 52 35.61 -18.73 -31.76
CA ARG A 52 35.39 -18.50 -33.20
C ARG A 52 35.63 -19.76 -34.05
N SER A 53 36.42 -20.72 -33.59
CA SER A 53 36.69 -21.99 -34.28
C SER A 53 35.55 -23.02 -34.15
N ALA A 54 34.64 -22.88 -33.20
CA ALA A 54 33.51 -23.80 -32.99
C ALA A 54 32.31 -23.58 -33.95
N ARG A 55 32.44 -22.71 -34.96
CA ARG A 55 31.31 -22.22 -35.79
C ARG A 55 31.50 -22.40 -37.31
N ALA A 56 32.41 -23.28 -37.74
CA ALA A 56 32.89 -23.37 -39.13
C ALA A 56 32.77 -24.76 -39.82
N ALA A 57 31.96 -25.67 -39.27
CA ALA A 57 31.42 -26.87 -39.95
C ALA A 57 30.05 -27.15 -39.31
N GLY A 58 28.95 -27.50 -39.99
CA GLY A 58 28.79 -28.20 -41.26
C GLY A 58 28.27 -29.63 -40.94
N HIS A 59 27.05 -30.07 -41.25
CA HIS A 59 26.17 -29.68 -42.35
C HIS A 59 24.66 -29.62 -42.03
N THR A 60 24.03 -28.64 -42.68
CA THR A 60 22.68 -28.63 -43.27
C THR A 60 21.93 -29.96 -43.45
N SER A 61 20.67 -29.99 -43.04
CA SER A 61 19.59 -30.67 -43.78
C SER A 61 18.31 -29.82 -43.78
N LYS A 62 17.41 -30.01 -44.74
CA LYS A 62 16.28 -29.12 -45.04
C LYS A 62 14.99 -29.64 -44.40
N VAL A 63 14.11 -28.72 -43.97
CA VAL A 63 12.66 -28.67 -44.33
C VAL A 63 12.06 -27.40 -43.69
N ALA A 64 11.54 -26.51 -44.53
CA ALA A 64 10.48 -25.58 -44.15
C ALA A 64 9.13 -26.23 -44.52
N VAL A 65 8.02 -25.80 -43.89
CA VAL A 65 6.73 -26.54 -43.67
C VAL A 65 6.73 -27.19 -42.27
N THR A 66 5.85 -26.86 -41.31
CA THR A 66 4.62 -26.04 -41.38
C THR A 66 4.35 -25.22 -40.11
N TRP A 67 4.16 -23.90 -40.25
CA TRP A 67 3.66 -23.00 -39.19
C TRP A 67 2.12 -23.05 -39.00
N LYS A 68 1.37 -23.81 -39.81
CA LYS A 68 -0.11 -23.78 -39.87
C LYS A 68 -0.86 -24.87 -39.08
N ALA A 69 -0.18 -25.63 -38.22
CA ALA A 69 -0.80 -26.77 -37.52
C ALA A 69 -1.36 -26.46 -36.10
N ARG A 70 -0.99 -25.36 -35.45
CA ARG A 70 -1.46 -25.03 -34.08
C ARG A 70 -2.74 -24.18 -34.00
N THR A 71 -3.20 -23.61 -35.13
CA THR A 71 -4.28 -22.61 -35.20
C THR A 71 -5.72 -23.14 -34.97
N ARG A 72 -5.89 -24.39 -34.52
CA ARG A 72 -7.20 -24.96 -34.11
C ARG A 72 -7.21 -25.64 -32.74
N ALA A 73 -6.07 -25.73 -32.05
CA ALA A 73 -5.99 -26.30 -30.69
C ALA A 73 -6.24 -25.23 -29.61
N ALA A 74 -5.64 -24.04 -29.75
CA ALA A 74 -5.67 -22.97 -28.74
C ALA A 74 -7.09 -22.56 -28.33
N ALA A 75 -7.98 -22.34 -29.31
CA ALA A 75 -9.36 -21.90 -29.07
C ALA A 75 -10.22 -22.88 -28.22
N ARG A 76 -9.84 -24.15 -28.13
CA ARG A 76 -10.52 -25.14 -27.27
C ARG A 76 -9.91 -25.22 -25.86
N ALA A 77 -8.61 -24.92 -25.71
CA ALA A 77 -7.93 -24.92 -24.42
C ALA A 77 -8.46 -23.81 -23.49
N VAL A 78 -8.69 -22.61 -24.03
CA VAL A 78 -9.28 -21.47 -23.28
C VAL A 78 -10.63 -21.84 -22.67
N GLN A 79 -11.52 -22.48 -23.44
CA GLN A 79 -12.86 -22.87 -22.96
C GLN A 79 -12.84 -23.95 -21.88
N SER A 80 -11.80 -24.81 -21.82
CA SER A 80 -11.60 -25.72 -20.69
C SER A 80 -11.08 -24.99 -19.44
N VAL A 81 -10.19 -24.00 -19.57
CA VAL A 81 -9.68 -23.23 -18.43
C VAL A 81 -10.77 -22.34 -17.82
N VAL A 82 -11.64 -21.71 -18.63
CA VAL A 82 -12.82 -20.97 -18.14
C VAL A 82 -13.78 -21.87 -17.34
N ARG A 83 -13.89 -23.16 -17.69
CA ARG A 83 -14.65 -24.14 -16.88
C ARG A 83 -13.94 -24.53 -15.59
N ALA A 84 -12.61 -24.62 -15.59
CA ALA A 84 -11.84 -24.87 -14.37
C ALA A 84 -11.90 -23.67 -13.39
N ALA A 85 -11.76 -22.44 -13.89
CA ALA A 85 -11.85 -21.22 -13.09
C ALA A 85 -13.23 -21.07 -12.41
N ARG A 86 -14.32 -21.41 -13.11
CA ARG A 86 -15.68 -21.48 -12.50
C ARG A 86 -15.80 -22.53 -11.39
N GLY A 87 -14.99 -23.59 -11.42
CA GLY A 87 -14.87 -24.56 -10.32
C GLY A 87 -14.17 -23.97 -9.08
N VAL A 88 -13.22 -23.04 -9.28
CA VAL A 88 -12.54 -22.34 -8.17
C VAL A 88 -13.47 -21.32 -7.50
N VAL A 89 -14.30 -20.61 -8.27
CA VAL A 89 -15.33 -19.70 -7.71
C VAL A 89 -16.30 -20.44 -6.77
N ALA A 90 -16.65 -21.70 -7.07
CA ALA A 90 -17.46 -22.53 -6.19
C ALA A 90 -16.74 -22.94 -4.88
N ALA A 91 -15.40 -22.96 -4.86
CA ALA A 91 -14.60 -23.25 -3.67
C ALA A 91 -14.37 -22.02 -2.76
N ILE A 92 -14.45 -20.80 -3.31
CA ILE A 92 -14.38 -19.56 -2.51
C ILE A 92 -15.56 -19.48 -1.53
N ALA A 93 -16.74 -19.97 -1.93
CA ALA A 93 -17.91 -20.11 -1.06
C ALA A 93 -17.75 -21.10 0.12
N ALA A 94 -16.65 -21.86 0.15
CA ALA A 94 -16.33 -22.85 1.19
C ALA A 94 -15.13 -22.45 2.09
N GLY A 95 -14.74 -21.18 2.09
CA GLY A 95 -13.68 -20.65 2.98
C GLY A 95 -12.24 -20.85 2.48
N GLY A 96 -12.05 -21.18 1.19
CA GLY A 96 -10.73 -21.19 0.57
C GLY A 96 -10.12 -19.79 0.42
N SER A 97 -8.80 -19.67 0.49
CA SER A 97 -8.11 -18.39 0.31
C SER A 97 -8.34 -17.83 -1.10
N ILE A 98 -8.92 -16.62 -1.17
CA ILE A 98 -9.16 -15.88 -2.42
C ILE A 98 -7.82 -15.56 -3.11
N VAL A 99 -6.80 -15.16 -2.34
CA VAL A 99 -5.44 -14.90 -2.86
C VAL A 99 -4.87 -16.14 -3.54
N LEU A 100 -4.98 -17.33 -2.92
CA LEU A 100 -4.50 -18.58 -3.53
C LEU A 100 -5.29 -18.93 -4.80
N SER A 101 -6.59 -18.63 -4.83
CA SER A 101 -7.46 -18.84 -5.99
C SER A 101 -7.07 -17.93 -7.17
N ILE A 102 -6.80 -16.65 -6.91
CA ILE A 102 -6.32 -15.68 -7.90
C ILE A 102 -4.93 -16.06 -8.41
N VAL A 103 -4.01 -16.45 -7.51
CA VAL A 103 -2.68 -16.96 -7.87
C VAL A 103 -2.79 -18.18 -8.79
N VAL A 104 -3.69 -19.13 -8.52
CA VAL A 104 -3.91 -20.28 -9.40
C VAL A 104 -4.44 -19.87 -10.78
N VAL A 105 -5.37 -18.91 -10.88
CA VAL A 105 -5.87 -18.41 -12.17
C VAL A 105 -4.77 -17.69 -12.96
N LEU A 106 -4.01 -16.80 -12.32
CA LEU A 106 -2.89 -16.07 -12.95
C LEU A 106 -1.76 -17.03 -13.37
N CYS A 107 -1.46 -18.05 -12.57
CA CYS A 107 -0.54 -19.12 -12.94
C CYS A 107 -1.05 -19.95 -14.12
N LEU A 108 -2.35 -20.25 -14.21
CA LEU A 108 -2.92 -20.98 -15.34
C LEU A 108 -2.85 -20.18 -16.66
N VAL A 109 -3.07 -18.86 -16.60
CA VAL A 109 -2.80 -17.95 -17.74
C VAL A 109 -1.30 -17.93 -18.07
N GLY A 110 -0.43 -17.82 -17.06
CA GLY A 110 1.02 -17.87 -17.18
C GLY A 110 1.63 -19.23 -17.57
N VAL A 111 0.80 -20.29 -17.70
CA VAL A 111 1.19 -21.63 -18.18
C VAL A 111 0.69 -21.89 -19.61
N LEU A 112 -0.35 -21.20 -20.09
CA LEU A 112 -0.82 -21.28 -21.48
C LEU A 112 0.15 -20.61 -22.47
N LEU A 113 0.87 -19.59 -22.00
CA LEU A 113 2.04 -18.99 -22.65
C LEU A 113 3.28 -19.42 -21.86
N ALA A 114 4.44 -19.59 -22.50
CA ALA A 114 5.70 -19.88 -21.79
C ALA A 114 6.25 -18.60 -21.14
N SER A 115 5.59 -18.15 -20.05
CA SER A 115 5.57 -16.75 -19.62
C SER A 115 6.54 -16.42 -18.48
N PRO A 116 7.12 -15.20 -18.43
CA PRO A 116 7.93 -14.70 -17.31
C PRO A 116 7.23 -14.72 -15.94
N LEU A 117 5.90 -14.83 -15.90
CA LEU A 117 5.10 -14.93 -14.67
C LEU A 117 5.61 -16.00 -13.70
N GLY A 118 6.19 -17.10 -14.18
CA GLY A 118 6.77 -18.15 -13.32
C GLY A 118 7.94 -17.69 -12.43
N ILE A 119 8.57 -16.55 -12.72
CA ILE A 119 9.71 -16.00 -11.96
C ILE A 119 9.22 -15.08 -10.83
N LEU A 120 8.06 -14.42 -11.00
CA LEU A 120 7.39 -13.58 -9.98
C LEU A 120 6.88 -14.36 -8.75
N PHE A 121 7.01 -15.69 -8.73
CA PHE A 121 6.64 -16.55 -7.59
C PHE A 121 7.85 -17.15 -6.84
N ALA A 122 9.08 -16.83 -7.23
CA ALA A 122 10.31 -17.39 -6.65
C ALA A 122 10.92 -16.52 -5.52
N GLY A 123 10.08 -15.91 -4.67
CA GLY A 123 10.53 -14.93 -3.66
C GLY A 123 9.62 -14.84 -2.44
N GLY A 124 9.70 -15.80 -1.52
CA GLY A 124 9.07 -15.71 -0.20
C GLY A 124 9.95 -14.93 0.77
N GLY A 125 9.64 -13.66 1.02
CA GLY A 125 10.39 -12.84 1.97
C GLY A 125 9.69 -11.52 2.34
N SER A 126 9.07 -11.47 3.52
CA SER A 126 8.53 -10.24 4.11
C SER A 126 9.68 -9.37 4.64
N GLY A 127 10.28 -8.55 3.78
CA GLY A 127 11.32 -7.59 4.16
C GLY A 127 10.75 -6.38 4.91
N PRO A 128 11.54 -5.71 5.78
CA PRO A 128 11.12 -4.45 6.38
C PRO A 128 10.87 -3.41 5.28
N GLY A 129 9.67 -2.82 5.26
CA GLY A 129 9.24 -1.85 4.25
C GLY A 129 8.40 -2.42 3.09
N SER A 130 8.08 -3.72 3.08
CA SER A 130 7.17 -4.29 2.08
C SER A 130 5.70 -4.12 2.46
N VAL A 131 4.83 -3.78 1.48
CA VAL A 131 3.40 -3.48 1.67
C VAL A 131 2.50 -4.34 0.77
N SER A 132 1.21 -4.44 1.09
CA SER A 132 0.21 -5.03 0.19
C SER A 132 -0.12 -4.12 -1.00
N PRO A 133 -0.63 -4.67 -2.12
CA PRO A 133 -1.14 -3.87 -3.23
C PRO A 133 -2.22 -2.86 -2.79
N SER A 134 -3.13 -3.23 -1.89
CA SER A 134 -4.15 -2.32 -1.34
C SER A 134 -3.59 -1.17 -0.50
N GLU A 135 -2.49 -1.37 0.24
CA GLU A 135 -1.81 -0.29 0.98
C GLU A 135 -1.06 0.65 0.02
N ALA A 136 -0.43 0.12 -1.03
CA ALA A 136 0.20 0.93 -2.08
C ALA A 136 -0.83 1.75 -2.88
N VAL A 137 -2.00 1.17 -3.18
CA VAL A 137 -3.16 1.87 -3.76
C VAL A 137 -3.64 2.99 -2.83
N ALA A 138 -3.81 2.71 -1.54
CA ALA A 138 -4.18 3.72 -0.54
C ALA A 138 -3.14 4.84 -0.40
N GLN A 139 -1.85 4.54 -0.57
CA GLN A 139 -0.79 5.53 -0.61
C GLN A 139 -0.89 6.43 -1.85
N ILE A 140 -0.89 5.86 -3.05
CA ILE A 140 -0.85 6.60 -4.32
C ILE A 140 -2.13 7.43 -4.54
N ASN A 141 -3.30 6.94 -4.11
CA ASN A 141 -4.52 7.75 -4.08
C ASN A 141 -4.36 9.02 -3.22
N GLY A 142 -3.60 8.94 -2.11
CA GLY A 142 -3.26 10.08 -1.28
C GLY A 142 -2.35 11.08 -1.98
N GLU A 143 -1.31 10.60 -2.66
CA GLU A 143 -0.37 11.42 -3.42
C GLU A 143 -1.08 12.24 -4.51
N LEU A 144 -2.14 11.70 -5.13
CA LEU A 144 -3.00 12.46 -6.05
C LEU A 144 -3.73 13.61 -5.34
N ALA A 145 -4.33 13.36 -4.18
CA ALA A 145 -5.02 14.41 -3.41
C ALA A 145 -4.03 15.47 -2.88
N GLU A 146 -2.88 15.04 -2.36
CA GLU A 146 -1.81 15.92 -1.90
C GLU A 146 -1.26 16.76 -3.06
N ARG A 147 -1.16 16.21 -4.29
CA ARG A 147 -0.81 16.99 -5.49
C ARG A 147 -1.89 18.00 -5.87
N LEU A 148 -3.17 17.67 -5.73
CA LEU A 148 -4.29 18.57 -6.01
C LEU A 148 -4.39 19.72 -4.99
N GLU A 149 -4.23 19.42 -3.70
CA GLU A 149 -4.13 20.42 -2.63
C GLU A 149 -2.91 21.33 -2.88
N GLN A 150 -1.75 20.78 -3.25
CA GLN A 150 -0.57 21.57 -3.65
C GLN A 150 -0.83 22.42 -4.90
N MET A 151 -1.56 21.93 -5.91
CA MET A 151 -1.89 22.73 -7.11
C MET A 151 -2.78 23.93 -6.79
N GLN A 152 -3.68 23.84 -5.81
CA GLN A 152 -4.46 24.99 -5.34
C GLN A 152 -3.57 26.03 -4.65
N VAL A 153 -2.61 25.58 -3.82
CA VAL A 153 -1.63 26.46 -3.15
C VAL A 153 -0.66 27.10 -4.14
N ASP A 154 -0.11 26.33 -5.10
CA ASP A 154 0.77 26.79 -6.17
C ASP A 154 0.11 27.90 -7.02
N ALA A 155 -1.22 27.85 -7.16
CA ALA A 155 -2.00 28.76 -8.00
C ALA A 155 -2.63 29.95 -7.25
N ASP A 156 -2.51 30.02 -5.91
CA ASP A 156 -3.10 31.06 -5.05
C ASP A 156 -4.61 31.26 -5.33
N CYS A 157 -5.41 30.22 -5.07
CA CYS A 157 -6.84 30.15 -5.41
C CYS A 157 -7.71 29.82 -4.19
N ASP A 158 -8.82 30.54 -4.01
CA ASP A 158 -9.79 30.33 -2.93
C ASP A 158 -10.43 28.93 -2.98
N ARG A 159 -10.69 28.42 -4.19
CA ARG A 159 -11.40 27.15 -4.38
C ARG A 159 -10.83 26.30 -5.51
N LEU A 160 -10.75 24.99 -5.26
CA LEU A 160 -10.46 23.97 -6.26
C LEU A 160 -11.75 23.35 -6.80
N GLU A 161 -11.82 23.15 -8.11
CA GLU A 161 -12.83 22.32 -8.77
C GLU A 161 -12.15 21.21 -9.57
N VAL A 162 -12.50 19.94 -9.32
CA VAL A 162 -11.90 18.79 -10.03
C VAL A 162 -12.89 18.20 -11.02
N MET A 163 -12.45 18.07 -12.27
CA MET A 163 -13.21 17.49 -13.38
C MET A 163 -12.56 16.18 -13.84
N GLY A 164 -13.37 15.23 -14.29
CA GLY A 164 -12.88 13.90 -14.68
C GLY A 164 -12.56 13.00 -13.50
N ALA A 165 -11.71 11.99 -13.71
CA ALA A 165 -11.35 10.99 -12.71
C ALA A 165 -9.96 10.39 -12.99
N PRO A 166 -9.24 9.87 -11.98
CA PRO A 166 -8.05 9.05 -12.20
C PRO A 166 -8.39 7.74 -12.94
N PRO A 167 -7.39 7.07 -13.56
CA PRO A 167 -7.57 5.76 -14.18
C PRO A 167 -8.03 4.73 -13.14
N PRO A 168 -8.91 3.78 -13.52
CA PRO A 168 -9.43 2.79 -12.58
C PRO A 168 -8.33 1.78 -12.22
N TRP A 169 -8.20 1.47 -10.93
CA TRP A 169 -7.11 0.63 -10.41
C TRP A 169 -6.93 -0.75 -11.08
N PRO A 170 -7.98 -1.46 -11.53
CA PRO A 170 -7.81 -2.67 -12.33
C PRO A 170 -6.97 -2.47 -13.60
N GLU A 171 -7.15 -1.35 -14.32
CA GLU A 171 -6.39 -1.04 -15.53
C GLU A 171 -4.94 -0.67 -15.20
N VAL A 172 -4.73 0.14 -14.14
CA VAL A 172 -3.40 0.51 -13.66
C VAL A 172 -2.59 -0.73 -13.25
N LEU A 173 -3.22 -1.67 -12.52
CA LEU A 173 -2.60 -2.93 -12.11
C LEU A 173 -2.32 -3.86 -13.30
N ALA A 174 -3.21 -3.91 -14.30
CA ALA A 174 -2.98 -4.68 -15.52
C ALA A 174 -1.77 -4.15 -16.31
N VAL A 175 -1.72 -2.84 -16.56
CA VAL A 175 -0.62 -2.17 -17.27
C VAL A 175 0.69 -2.31 -16.49
N PHE A 176 0.66 -2.21 -15.15
CA PHE A 176 1.82 -2.43 -14.29
C PHE A 176 2.38 -3.86 -14.40
N ALA A 177 1.52 -4.88 -14.31
CA ALA A 177 1.94 -6.28 -14.44
C ALA A 177 2.56 -6.58 -15.81
N VAL A 178 2.00 -6.02 -16.90
CA VAL A 178 2.52 -6.18 -18.27
C VAL A 178 3.84 -5.42 -18.49
N ARG A 179 3.98 -4.21 -17.91
CA ARG A 179 5.24 -3.46 -17.92
C ARG A 179 6.35 -4.23 -17.18
N GLN A 180 6.03 -4.82 -16.03
CA GLN A 180 6.97 -5.61 -15.25
C GLN A 180 7.30 -6.98 -15.86
N SER A 181 6.43 -7.59 -16.66
CA SER A 181 6.75 -8.89 -17.30
C SER A 181 7.91 -8.84 -18.29
N GLY A 182 8.36 -7.65 -18.70
CA GLY A 182 9.54 -7.42 -19.53
C GLY A 182 10.81 -7.01 -18.77
N SER A 183 10.76 -6.81 -17.45
CA SER A 183 11.92 -6.44 -16.63
C SER A 183 12.57 -7.66 -15.99
N ALA A 184 13.82 -7.52 -15.54
CA ALA A 184 14.56 -8.61 -14.89
C ALA A 184 14.31 -8.70 -13.37
N GLU A 185 13.48 -7.81 -12.81
CA GLU A 185 13.26 -7.66 -11.36
C GLU A 185 11.84 -8.08 -11.01
N SER A 186 11.72 -9.31 -10.48
CA SER A 186 10.44 -10.02 -10.30
C SER A 186 10.18 -10.36 -8.83
N GLY A 187 9.45 -9.47 -8.15
CA GLY A 187 8.94 -9.68 -6.78
C GLY A 187 7.56 -10.35 -6.72
N SER A 188 7.11 -10.70 -5.52
CA SER A 188 5.81 -11.37 -5.29
C SER A 188 4.62 -10.46 -5.64
N PRO A 189 3.51 -10.99 -6.18
CA PRO A 189 2.28 -10.22 -6.37
C PRO A 189 1.46 -10.02 -5.08
N ALA A 190 1.75 -10.77 -4.01
CA ALA A 190 1.03 -10.67 -2.73
C ALA A 190 1.59 -9.59 -1.80
N VAL A 191 2.83 -9.17 -2.03
CA VAL A 191 3.60 -8.24 -1.19
C VAL A 191 4.55 -7.48 -2.12
N LEU A 192 4.38 -6.16 -2.22
CA LEU A 192 5.20 -5.27 -3.01
C LEU A 192 6.36 -4.72 -2.16
N ASP A 193 7.59 -4.83 -2.67
CA ASP A 193 8.73 -4.08 -2.15
C ASP A 193 8.70 -2.59 -2.60
N ALA A 194 9.62 -1.78 -2.07
CA ALA A 194 9.67 -0.35 -2.39
C ALA A 194 9.88 -0.05 -3.89
N ALA A 195 10.66 -0.85 -4.62
CA ALA A 195 10.88 -0.66 -6.05
C ALA A 195 9.63 -1.04 -6.87
N GLN A 196 8.91 -2.09 -6.45
CA GLN A 196 7.60 -2.44 -7.02
C GLN A 196 6.56 -1.33 -6.77
N VAL A 197 6.57 -0.69 -5.59
CA VAL A 197 5.69 0.47 -5.30
C VAL A 197 6.07 1.69 -6.16
N GLU A 198 7.36 2.02 -6.32
CA GLU A 198 7.80 3.10 -7.23
C GLU A 198 7.39 2.82 -8.68
N ALA A 199 7.50 1.57 -9.14
CA ALA A 199 7.08 1.18 -10.49
C ALA A 199 5.55 1.25 -10.67
N LEU A 200 4.75 0.89 -9.65
CA LEU A 200 3.29 1.03 -9.67
C LEU A 200 2.87 2.51 -9.68
N ARG A 201 3.50 3.34 -8.82
CA ARG A 201 3.35 4.80 -8.80
C ARG A 201 3.67 5.42 -10.17
N THR A 202 4.76 4.99 -10.78
CA THR A 202 5.17 5.47 -12.12
C THR A 202 4.10 5.16 -13.16
N VAL A 203 3.53 3.95 -13.17
CA VAL A 203 2.44 3.58 -14.09
C VAL A 203 1.17 4.39 -13.82
N PHE A 204 0.78 4.58 -12.55
CA PHE A 204 -0.37 5.42 -12.18
C PHE A 204 -0.21 6.85 -12.71
N TRP A 205 0.95 7.48 -12.51
CA TRP A 205 1.20 8.85 -12.96
C TRP A 205 1.39 8.98 -14.47
N ASP A 206 2.03 8.01 -15.13
CA ASP A 206 2.07 7.92 -16.61
C ASP A 206 0.65 7.87 -17.19
N MET A 207 -0.28 7.17 -16.52
CA MET A 207 -1.70 7.06 -16.87
C MET A 207 -2.57 8.24 -16.41
N THR A 208 -2.09 9.14 -15.53
CA THR A 208 -2.88 10.22 -14.93
C THR A 208 -2.42 11.59 -15.42
N LYS A 209 -3.04 12.09 -16.50
CA LYS A 209 -2.74 13.43 -17.01
C LYS A 209 -3.55 14.49 -16.27
N LEU A 210 -2.87 15.38 -15.56
CA LEU A 210 -3.45 16.60 -14.98
C LEU A 210 -3.30 17.80 -15.92
N THR A 211 -4.33 18.64 -15.99
CA THR A 211 -4.32 19.96 -16.64
C THR A 211 -5.14 20.95 -15.83
N SER A 212 -4.74 22.22 -15.75
CA SER A 212 -5.38 23.22 -14.89
C SER A 212 -5.60 24.57 -15.56
N GLU A 213 -6.69 25.25 -15.18
CA GLU A 213 -7.10 26.56 -15.66
C GLU A 213 -7.62 27.39 -14.46
N LYS A 214 -7.10 28.61 -14.26
CA LYS A 214 -7.54 29.53 -13.21
C LYS A 214 -8.61 30.48 -13.77
N LYS A 215 -9.70 30.72 -13.01
CA LYS A 215 -10.80 31.60 -13.39
C LYS A 215 -11.28 32.44 -12.21
N THR A 216 -11.33 33.76 -12.41
CA THR A 216 -12.04 34.68 -11.53
C THR A 216 -13.55 34.51 -11.70
N VAL A 217 -14.28 34.35 -10.59
CA VAL A 217 -15.75 34.33 -10.54
C VAL A 217 -16.21 35.57 -9.77
N GLU A 218 -17.03 36.42 -10.41
CA GLU A 218 -17.64 37.58 -9.77
C GLU A 218 -18.94 37.19 -9.05
N HIS A 219 -18.98 37.40 -7.74
CA HIS A 219 -20.15 37.19 -6.90
C HIS A 219 -20.84 38.55 -6.67
N PRO A 220 -22.04 38.80 -7.24
CA PRO A 220 -22.72 40.09 -7.10
C PRO A 220 -23.23 40.32 -5.67
N ALA A 221 -23.38 41.59 -5.29
CA ALA A 221 -23.92 41.97 -3.99
C ALA A 221 -25.33 41.39 -3.77
N SER A 222 -25.57 40.81 -2.59
CA SER A 222 -26.79 40.05 -2.29
C SER A 222 -27.28 40.36 -0.87
N GLY A 223 -28.46 40.96 -0.77
CA GLY A 223 -29.00 41.45 0.50
C GLY A 223 -28.09 42.50 1.13
N SER A 224 -27.47 42.18 2.27
CA SER A 224 -26.47 43.00 2.96
C SER A 224 -25.01 42.60 2.68
N ALA A 225 -24.76 41.56 1.88
CA ALA A 225 -23.42 41.16 1.47
C ALA A 225 -22.95 42.01 0.28
N ALA A 226 -21.72 42.53 0.37
CA ALA A 226 -21.07 43.24 -0.74
C ALA A 226 -20.73 42.27 -1.89
N ALA A 227 -20.49 42.83 -3.08
CA ALA A 227 -19.93 42.07 -4.19
C ALA A 227 -18.46 41.70 -3.87
N TRP A 228 -18.03 40.53 -4.33
CA TRP A 228 -16.67 40.01 -4.12
C TRP A 228 -16.24 39.12 -5.29
N THR A 229 -14.96 38.79 -5.37
CA THR A 229 -14.37 37.96 -6.42
C THR A 229 -13.73 36.72 -5.81
N GLU A 230 -13.95 35.57 -6.44
CA GLU A 230 -13.39 34.27 -6.05
C GLU A 230 -12.44 33.77 -7.13
N GLU A 231 -11.23 33.36 -6.76
CA GLU A 231 -10.29 32.72 -7.67
C GLU A 231 -10.43 31.19 -7.62
N VAL A 232 -10.94 30.62 -8.71
CA VAL A 232 -11.24 29.19 -8.82
C VAL A 232 -10.23 28.49 -9.73
N LEU A 233 -9.60 27.43 -9.24
CA LEU A 233 -8.76 26.55 -10.05
C LEU A 233 -9.58 25.35 -10.55
N SER A 234 -9.90 25.33 -11.85
CA SER A 234 -10.45 24.14 -12.51
C SER A 234 -9.32 23.17 -12.88
N VAL A 235 -9.24 22.00 -12.25
CA VAL A 235 -8.27 20.94 -12.60
C VAL A 235 -9.00 19.78 -13.27
N THR A 236 -8.64 19.47 -14.51
CA THR A 236 -9.13 18.29 -15.22
C THR A 236 -8.14 17.13 -15.11
N ILE A 237 -8.62 15.99 -14.61
CA ILE A 237 -7.94 14.70 -14.61
C ILE A 237 -8.38 13.92 -15.86
N THR A 238 -7.44 13.64 -16.76
CA THR A 238 -7.66 12.80 -17.94
C THR A 238 -6.92 11.48 -17.77
N PRO A 239 -7.62 10.34 -17.63
CA PRO A 239 -6.98 9.04 -17.61
C PRO A 239 -6.52 8.65 -19.03
N ARG A 240 -5.38 7.94 -19.12
CA ARG A 240 -5.02 7.17 -20.30
C ARG A 240 -5.65 5.79 -20.20
N THR A 241 -6.19 5.30 -21.31
CA THR A 241 -6.72 3.94 -21.43
C THR A 241 -5.58 2.91 -21.51
N PRO A 242 -5.85 1.60 -21.29
CA PRO A 242 -4.87 0.55 -21.57
C PRO A 242 -4.34 0.61 -23.01
N ASP A 243 -5.19 0.97 -23.99
CA ASP A 243 -4.80 1.13 -25.40
C ASP A 243 -3.81 2.28 -25.63
N ASP A 244 -3.98 3.41 -24.94
CA ASP A 244 -2.98 4.49 -24.93
C ASP A 244 -1.64 3.97 -24.38
N MET A 245 -1.68 3.10 -23.37
CA MET A 245 -0.47 2.57 -22.71
C MET A 245 0.29 1.55 -23.57
N ARG A 246 -0.42 0.78 -24.42
CA ARG A 246 0.21 -0.07 -25.46
C ARG A 246 1.16 0.74 -26.33
N VAL A 247 0.68 1.90 -26.81
CA VAL A 247 1.45 2.81 -27.67
C VAL A 247 2.51 3.57 -26.87
N PHE A 248 2.18 4.05 -25.67
CA PHE A 248 3.07 4.86 -24.83
C PHE A 248 4.32 4.08 -24.37
N TYR A 249 4.15 2.82 -23.94
CA TYR A 249 5.28 1.96 -23.54
C TYR A 249 5.84 1.10 -24.69
N GLN A 250 5.23 1.12 -25.88
CA GLN A 250 5.62 0.32 -27.04
C GLN A 250 5.61 -1.19 -26.72
N PHE A 251 4.50 -1.67 -26.15
CA PHE A 251 4.32 -3.08 -25.79
C PHE A 251 4.45 -4.01 -27.02
N THR A 252 4.96 -5.23 -26.79
CA THR A 252 4.99 -6.27 -27.83
C THR A 252 3.63 -6.94 -28.01
N ALA A 253 3.44 -7.65 -29.11
CA ALA A 253 2.19 -8.40 -29.36
C ALA A 253 1.88 -9.46 -28.28
N GLU A 254 2.90 -9.95 -27.57
CA GLU A 254 2.75 -10.85 -26.42
C GLU A 254 2.31 -10.09 -25.16
N GLN A 255 2.83 -8.88 -24.94
CA GLN A 255 2.40 -7.99 -23.87
C GLN A 255 0.96 -7.49 -24.08
N ASP A 256 0.57 -7.19 -25.32
CA ASP A 256 -0.81 -6.83 -25.66
C ASP A 256 -1.81 -7.96 -25.34
N GLN A 257 -1.47 -9.20 -25.66
CA GLN A 257 -2.27 -10.39 -25.31
C GLN A 257 -2.32 -10.65 -23.80
N ALA A 258 -1.23 -10.36 -23.08
CA ALA A 258 -1.22 -10.42 -21.62
C ALA A 258 -2.10 -9.32 -20.99
N LEU A 259 -2.14 -8.12 -21.59
CA LEU A 259 -2.98 -7.01 -21.17
C LEU A 259 -4.46 -7.35 -21.37
N ASP A 260 -4.87 -7.84 -22.54
CA ASP A 260 -6.24 -8.32 -22.80
C ASP A 260 -6.67 -9.37 -21.76
N ALA A 261 -5.83 -10.39 -21.53
CA ALA A 261 -6.12 -11.47 -20.60
C ALA A 261 -6.23 -11.01 -19.14
N LEU A 262 -5.56 -9.93 -18.75
CA LEU A 262 -5.67 -9.33 -17.42
C LEU A 262 -6.92 -8.45 -17.29
N LEU A 263 -7.30 -7.70 -18.33
CA LEU A 263 -8.51 -6.88 -18.37
C LEU A 263 -9.79 -7.74 -18.38
N ASP A 264 -9.76 -8.89 -19.08
CA ASP A 264 -10.77 -9.96 -19.01
C ASP A 264 -10.98 -10.52 -17.58
N ASN A 265 -10.02 -10.29 -16.67
CA ASN A 265 -10.04 -10.71 -15.27
C ASN A 265 -10.02 -9.51 -14.29
N SER A 266 -10.51 -8.34 -14.74
CA SER A 266 -10.50 -7.08 -14.00
C SER A 266 -11.13 -7.13 -12.60
N GLU A 267 -12.11 -8.00 -12.34
CA GLU A 267 -12.66 -8.24 -10.99
C GLU A 267 -11.58 -8.71 -9.99
N LEU A 268 -10.63 -9.55 -10.45
CA LEU A 268 -9.54 -10.04 -9.60
C LEU A 268 -8.54 -8.92 -9.29
N LEU A 269 -8.29 -8.04 -10.26
CA LEU A 269 -7.44 -6.86 -10.08
C LEU A 269 -8.11 -5.81 -9.18
N ALA A 270 -9.43 -5.67 -9.23
CA ALA A 270 -10.19 -4.85 -8.30
C ALA A 270 -10.04 -5.36 -6.85
N SER A 271 -10.07 -6.68 -6.64
CA SER A 271 -9.81 -7.26 -5.31
C SER A 271 -8.37 -7.04 -4.82
N LEU A 272 -7.37 -7.03 -5.70
CA LEU A 272 -6.00 -6.66 -5.32
C LEU A 272 -5.87 -5.17 -4.96
N ALA A 273 -6.65 -4.30 -5.60
CA ALA A 273 -6.70 -2.87 -5.24
C ALA A 273 -7.40 -2.63 -3.89
N GLY A 274 -8.27 -3.53 -3.45
CA GLY A 274 -9.00 -3.41 -2.19
C GLY A 274 -9.54 -4.75 -1.69
N ASP A 275 -8.91 -5.30 -0.65
CA ASP A 275 -9.40 -6.48 0.08
C ASP A 275 -9.35 -6.30 1.60
N LEU A 276 -9.93 -7.28 2.31
CA LEU A 276 -9.92 -7.38 3.76
C LEU A 276 -8.88 -8.41 4.28
N THR A 277 -7.91 -8.80 3.45
CA THR A 277 -6.82 -9.69 3.88
C THR A 277 -5.87 -8.90 4.78
N ILE A 278 -5.68 -9.34 6.02
CA ILE A 278 -4.90 -8.60 7.02
C ILE A 278 -3.41 -8.60 6.59
N SER A 279 -2.95 -7.44 6.12
CA SER A 279 -1.67 -7.22 5.46
C SER A 279 -0.58 -6.75 6.42
N SER A 280 -0.88 -5.69 7.18
CA SER A 280 0.03 -5.07 8.16
C SER A 280 0.58 -6.08 9.16
N GLN A 281 1.91 -6.04 9.37
CA GLN A 281 2.57 -6.94 10.33
C GLN A 281 2.14 -6.62 11.77
N ALA A 282 2.09 -5.34 12.15
CA ALA A 282 1.62 -4.92 13.47
C ALA A 282 0.17 -5.36 13.76
N ALA A 283 -0.68 -5.47 12.74
CA ALA A 283 -2.03 -6.02 12.87
C ALA A 283 -2.03 -7.54 13.09
N LYS A 284 -1.13 -8.28 12.45
CA LYS A 284 -0.95 -9.73 12.67
C LYS A 284 -0.39 -10.00 14.07
N ASP A 285 0.60 -9.22 14.50
CA ASP A 285 1.24 -9.36 15.82
C ASP A 285 0.24 -9.09 16.95
N LEU A 286 -0.55 -8.01 16.83
CA LEU A 286 -1.65 -7.69 17.74
C LEU A 286 -2.67 -8.83 17.85
N LEU A 287 -3.07 -9.43 16.72
CA LEU A 287 -4.03 -10.54 16.70
C LEU A 287 -3.46 -11.84 17.27
N ALA A 288 -2.15 -12.06 17.13
CA ALA A 288 -1.44 -13.18 17.73
C ALA A 288 -1.28 -13.00 19.26
N ALA A 289 -1.19 -11.77 19.74
CA ALA A 289 -1.11 -11.43 21.17
C ALA A 289 -2.47 -11.43 21.91
N LEU A 290 -3.59 -11.59 21.22
CA LEU A 290 -4.93 -11.59 21.85
C LEU A 290 -5.12 -12.77 22.82
N PRO A 291 -5.62 -12.55 24.06
CA PRO A 291 -5.81 -13.59 25.08
C PRO A 291 -6.57 -14.82 24.56
N ALA A 292 -6.09 -16.01 24.89
CA ALA A 292 -6.62 -17.28 24.37
C ALA A 292 -8.08 -17.55 24.78
N ASP A 293 -8.50 -16.97 25.90
CA ASP A 293 -9.83 -17.00 26.53
C ASP A 293 -10.72 -15.80 26.14
N LEU A 294 -10.24 -14.87 25.32
CA LEU A 294 -11.01 -13.72 24.84
C LEU A 294 -12.29 -14.16 24.11
N ALA A 295 -13.43 -13.60 24.51
CA ALA A 295 -14.75 -13.89 23.95
C ALA A 295 -14.77 -13.80 22.41
N PRO A 296 -15.46 -14.74 21.70
CA PRO A 296 -15.46 -14.78 20.24
C PRO A 296 -15.93 -13.48 19.57
N GLU A 297 -16.96 -12.80 20.10
CA GLU A 297 -17.43 -11.52 19.55
C GLU A 297 -16.37 -10.42 19.66
N ARG A 298 -15.66 -10.34 20.79
CA ARG A 298 -14.55 -9.39 21.01
C ARG A 298 -13.39 -9.65 20.05
N ARG A 299 -13.00 -10.92 19.90
CA ARG A 299 -11.97 -11.34 18.94
C ARG A 299 -12.37 -10.99 17.51
N ALA A 300 -13.65 -11.14 17.15
CA ALA A 300 -14.18 -10.79 15.83
C ALA A 300 -14.20 -9.26 15.58
N VAL A 301 -14.55 -8.44 16.59
CA VAL A 301 -14.46 -6.97 16.49
C VAL A 301 -13.03 -6.53 16.21
N VAL A 302 -12.05 -7.03 16.97
CA VAL A 302 -10.63 -6.66 16.75
C VAL A 302 -10.12 -7.18 15.41
N GLN A 303 -10.43 -8.42 15.05
CA GLN A 303 -10.05 -8.98 13.75
C GLN A 303 -10.60 -8.14 12.59
N THR A 304 -11.86 -7.70 12.68
CA THR A 304 -12.50 -6.83 11.67
C THR A 304 -11.85 -5.45 11.63
N ALA A 305 -11.57 -4.83 12.78
CA ALA A 305 -10.83 -3.57 12.87
C ALA A 305 -9.44 -3.65 12.19
N CYS A 306 -8.73 -4.77 12.38
CA CYS A 306 -7.42 -5.03 11.77
C CYS A 306 -7.44 -5.21 10.24
N GLN A 307 -8.59 -5.47 9.60
CA GLN A 307 -8.66 -5.67 8.14
C GLN A 307 -8.38 -4.39 7.34
N LEU A 308 -8.68 -3.22 7.91
CA LEU A 308 -8.56 -1.93 7.22
C LEU A 308 -7.26 -1.17 7.50
N VAL A 309 -6.44 -1.64 8.45
CA VAL A 309 -5.18 -1.00 8.86
C VAL A 309 -4.28 -0.81 7.64
N GLY A 310 -3.91 0.46 7.37
CA GLY A 310 -3.10 0.85 6.22
C GLY A 310 -3.87 1.06 4.90
N LYS A 311 -5.13 0.62 4.80
CA LYS A 311 -5.88 0.56 3.52
C LYS A 311 -6.94 1.63 3.34
N VAL A 312 -7.59 2.09 4.41
CA VAL A 312 -8.71 3.05 4.32
C VAL A 312 -8.28 4.40 4.87
N ARG A 313 -8.19 5.39 3.97
CA ARG A 313 -7.78 6.76 4.32
C ARG A 313 -8.81 7.47 5.18
N TYR A 314 -8.36 8.51 5.88
CA TYR A 314 -9.22 9.38 6.67
C TYR A 314 -10.04 10.34 5.79
N PHE A 315 -11.35 10.34 5.98
CA PHE A 315 -12.29 11.23 5.29
C PHE A 315 -13.32 11.76 6.28
N TRP A 316 -13.37 13.08 6.48
CA TRP A 316 -14.28 13.70 7.45
C TRP A 316 -15.75 13.50 7.08
N GLY A 317 -16.56 13.00 8.02
CA GLY A 317 -17.94 12.57 7.76
C GLY A 317 -18.06 11.27 6.96
N GLY A 318 -16.95 10.56 6.73
CA GLY A 318 -16.91 9.32 5.95
C GLY A 318 -17.53 8.15 6.74
N LYS A 319 -18.61 7.59 6.21
CA LYS A 319 -19.33 6.44 6.77
C LYS A 319 -19.46 5.31 5.73
N SER A 320 -19.36 4.06 6.18
CA SER A 320 -19.76 2.89 5.40
C SER A 320 -20.58 1.91 6.22
N LEU A 321 -21.70 1.47 5.66
CA LEU A 321 -22.52 0.35 6.11
C LEU A 321 -22.63 -0.71 5.00
N LYS A 322 -21.53 -0.93 4.26
CA LYS A 322 -21.40 -2.06 3.33
C LYS A 322 -20.76 -3.23 4.08
N ILE A 323 -21.30 -4.43 3.87
CA ILE A 323 -20.63 -5.67 4.27
C ILE A 323 -19.50 -5.96 3.28
N GLY A 324 -18.31 -6.20 3.82
CA GLY A 324 -17.09 -6.34 3.03
C GLY A 324 -16.44 -5.00 2.64
N TRP A 325 -15.60 -5.05 1.61
CA TRP A 325 -14.90 -3.88 1.07
C TRP A 325 -15.86 -2.89 0.38
N ASP A 326 -15.72 -1.59 0.65
CA ASP A 326 -16.51 -0.53 0.01
C ASP A 326 -15.81 0.02 -1.23
N ASP A 327 -16.43 -0.17 -2.40
CA ASP A 327 -15.86 0.21 -3.71
C ASP A 327 -15.80 1.74 -3.89
N ARG A 328 -16.39 2.51 -2.96
CA ARG A 328 -16.20 3.95 -2.86
C ARG A 328 -14.85 4.33 -2.25
N TRP A 329 -14.21 3.48 -1.45
CA TRP A 329 -12.93 3.80 -0.83
C TRP A 329 -11.83 4.02 -1.88
N GLY A 330 -10.95 4.98 -1.63
CA GLY A 330 -9.94 5.44 -2.59
C GLY A 330 -10.49 6.36 -3.70
N THR A 331 -11.79 6.34 -4.02
CA THR A 331 -12.35 7.24 -5.05
C THR A 331 -12.23 8.70 -4.63
N LEU A 332 -11.66 9.55 -5.48
CA LEU A 332 -11.46 10.97 -5.18
C LEU A 332 -12.81 11.69 -5.04
N ARG A 333 -13.05 12.35 -3.89
CA ARG A 333 -14.28 13.10 -3.59
C ARG A 333 -13.99 14.37 -2.82
N GLN A 334 -14.83 15.38 -3.00
CA GLN A 334 -14.80 16.57 -2.15
C GLN A 334 -15.37 16.25 -0.77
N VAL A 335 -14.72 16.73 0.30
CA VAL A 335 -15.25 16.64 1.68
C VAL A 335 -16.36 17.68 1.85
N THR A 336 -17.61 17.23 1.92
CA THR A 336 -18.79 18.13 2.05
C THR A 336 -19.32 18.26 3.47
N ALA A 337 -18.83 17.45 4.42
CA ALA A 337 -19.23 17.55 5.82
C ALA A 337 -18.56 18.77 6.47
N ALA A 338 -19.34 19.64 7.10
CA ALA A 338 -18.84 20.85 7.75
C ALA A 338 -18.08 20.56 9.06
N GLY A 339 -17.33 21.53 9.56
CA GLY A 339 -16.65 21.46 10.87
C GLY A 339 -15.21 20.97 10.85
N SER A 340 -14.64 20.65 9.68
CA SER A 340 -13.23 20.30 9.52
C SER A 340 -12.47 21.33 8.68
N SER A 341 -11.17 21.50 8.93
CA SER A 341 -10.25 22.20 8.02
C SER A 341 -10.12 21.53 6.65
N THR A 342 -10.55 20.27 6.51
CA THR A 342 -10.62 19.57 5.22
C THR A 342 -11.90 19.82 4.43
N THR A 343 -12.88 20.55 4.99
CA THR A 343 -14.14 20.87 4.29
C THR A 343 -13.83 21.61 2.98
N GLY A 344 -14.32 21.09 1.86
CA GLY A 344 -14.08 21.64 0.53
C GLY A 344 -12.86 21.09 -0.21
N THR A 345 -11.92 20.39 0.42
CA THR A 345 -10.78 19.77 -0.29
C THR A 345 -11.15 18.42 -0.91
N TYR A 346 -10.39 17.99 -1.93
CA TYR A 346 -10.61 16.74 -2.65
C TYR A 346 -9.67 15.66 -2.12
N ARG A 347 -10.24 14.60 -1.53
CA ARG A 347 -9.50 13.55 -0.83
C ARG A 347 -9.98 12.16 -1.29
N PRO A 348 -9.18 11.10 -1.14
CA PRO A 348 -9.65 9.75 -1.42
C PRO A 348 -10.71 9.39 -0.37
N PHE A 349 -11.89 8.98 -0.82
CA PHE A 349 -12.97 8.63 0.08
C PHE A 349 -12.59 7.45 0.98
N GLY A 350 -13.12 7.47 2.19
CA GLY A 350 -12.67 6.64 3.29
C GLY A 350 -13.65 6.76 4.46
N MET A 351 -13.13 6.83 5.69
CA MET A 351 -13.97 6.98 6.88
C MET A 351 -13.41 8.00 7.87
N ASP A 352 -14.26 8.54 8.74
CA ASP A 352 -13.80 9.16 9.98
C ASP A 352 -13.68 8.10 11.09
N CYS A 353 -13.23 8.50 12.28
CA CYS A 353 -13.05 7.59 13.42
C CYS A 353 -14.35 6.89 13.85
N SER A 354 -15.47 7.61 13.85
CA SER A 354 -16.78 7.07 14.19
C SER A 354 -17.33 6.19 13.06
N GLY A 355 -17.11 6.57 11.79
CA GLY A 355 -17.48 5.75 10.64
C GLY A 355 -16.72 4.43 10.57
N PHE A 356 -15.45 4.44 10.96
CA PHE A 356 -14.66 3.23 11.15
C PHE A 356 -15.23 2.33 12.25
N ALA A 357 -15.55 2.89 13.43
CA ALA A 357 -16.17 2.12 14.51
C ALA A 357 -17.55 1.55 14.09
N ASP A 358 -18.39 2.35 13.43
CA ASP A 358 -19.68 1.90 12.87
C ASP A 358 -19.49 0.73 11.89
N TRP A 359 -18.56 0.85 10.94
CA TRP A 359 -18.29 -0.20 9.95
C TRP A 359 -17.79 -1.50 10.60
N VAL A 360 -16.93 -1.41 11.63
CA VAL A 360 -16.42 -2.60 12.34
C VAL A 360 -17.53 -3.34 13.07
N PHE A 361 -18.37 -2.64 13.85
CA PHE A 361 -19.48 -3.28 14.56
C PHE A 361 -20.56 -3.79 13.60
N TYR A 362 -20.80 -3.09 12.49
CA TYR A 362 -21.72 -3.51 11.43
C TYR A 362 -21.25 -4.79 10.72
N ASN A 363 -19.97 -4.87 10.35
CA ASN A 363 -19.43 -6.06 9.70
C ASN A 363 -19.30 -7.24 10.68
N THR A 364 -18.93 -7.00 11.93
CA THR A 364 -18.84 -8.06 12.96
C THR A 364 -20.21 -8.65 13.29
N SER A 365 -21.28 -7.83 13.26
CA SER A 365 -22.66 -8.27 13.49
C SER A 365 -23.37 -8.80 12.24
N GLY A 366 -22.68 -8.90 11.09
CA GLY A 366 -23.28 -9.35 9.83
C GLY A 366 -24.28 -8.37 9.20
N GLY A 367 -24.37 -7.14 9.71
CA GLY A 367 -25.28 -6.08 9.25
C GLY A 367 -26.36 -5.66 10.27
N GLU A 368 -26.41 -6.29 11.44
CA GLU A 368 -27.51 -6.11 12.40
C GLU A 368 -27.30 -4.96 13.41
N TYR A 369 -26.08 -4.46 13.60
CA TYR A 369 -25.76 -3.46 14.64
C TYR A 369 -24.83 -2.33 14.17
N VAL A 370 -25.23 -1.09 14.43
CA VAL A 370 -24.44 0.13 14.17
C VAL A 370 -24.27 0.88 15.48
N ILE A 371 -23.06 0.85 16.05
CA ILE A 371 -22.81 1.34 17.42
C ILE A 371 -23.11 2.82 17.64
N GLY A 372 -22.95 3.67 16.62
CA GLY A 372 -23.33 5.09 16.71
C GLY A 372 -24.80 5.37 16.43
N HIS A 373 -25.58 4.36 15.99
CA HIS A 373 -26.97 4.50 15.53
C HIS A 373 -27.17 5.65 14.51
N GLY A 374 -26.15 5.93 13.68
CA GLY A 374 -26.11 7.02 12.70
C GLY A 374 -25.44 8.33 13.18
N GLY A 375 -25.06 8.43 14.46
CA GLY A 375 -24.35 9.57 15.04
C GLY A 375 -22.82 9.53 14.89
N GLY A 376 -22.14 10.43 15.61
CA GLY A 376 -20.67 10.46 15.73
C GLY A 376 -20.15 9.75 16.98
N ALA A 377 -18.87 9.96 17.32
CA ALA A 377 -18.21 9.35 18.47
C ALA A 377 -18.94 9.58 19.82
N HIS A 378 -19.50 10.77 20.05
CA HIS A 378 -20.34 11.04 21.23
C HIS A 378 -21.56 10.10 21.34
N ALA A 379 -22.23 9.80 20.22
CA ALA A 379 -23.35 8.85 20.22
C ALA A 379 -22.86 7.43 20.53
N GLN A 380 -21.69 7.04 20.03
CA GLN A 380 -21.08 5.74 20.33
C GLN A 380 -20.72 5.61 21.82
N HIS A 381 -20.28 6.71 22.45
CA HIS A 381 -19.97 6.74 23.88
C HIS A 381 -21.23 6.57 24.76
N THR A 382 -22.40 7.11 24.36
CA THR A 382 -23.63 6.91 25.14
C THR A 382 -24.20 5.49 25.06
N TYR A 383 -23.74 4.67 24.10
CA TYR A 383 -23.98 3.21 24.05
C TYR A 383 -22.82 2.39 24.67
N CYS A 384 -22.03 2.99 25.56
CA CYS A 384 -21.00 2.31 26.35
C CYS A 384 -21.23 2.47 27.86
N THR A 385 -20.99 1.41 28.63
CA THR A 385 -20.85 1.48 30.10
C THR A 385 -19.43 1.97 30.42
N PRO A 386 -19.22 3.06 31.18
CA PRO A 386 -17.89 3.50 31.57
C PRO A 386 -17.14 2.45 32.41
N ILE A 387 -15.84 2.25 32.13
CA ILE A 387 -14.96 1.31 32.84
C ILE A 387 -13.62 1.96 33.21
N SER A 388 -12.78 1.25 33.97
CA SER A 388 -11.41 1.66 34.26
C SER A 388 -10.41 1.23 33.16
N TRP A 389 -9.20 1.79 33.18
CA TRP A 389 -8.12 1.42 32.24
C TRP A 389 -7.50 0.05 32.53
N GLU A 390 -7.67 -0.41 33.77
CA GLU A 390 -7.29 -1.74 34.26
C GLU A 390 -8.32 -2.80 33.82
N GLU A 391 -9.61 -2.44 33.79
CA GLU A 391 -10.73 -3.27 33.30
C GLU A 391 -10.79 -3.41 31.77
N ALA A 392 -9.97 -2.63 31.04
CA ALA A 392 -9.97 -2.53 29.59
C ALA A 392 -9.68 -3.88 28.88
N LEU A 393 -10.65 -4.36 28.10
CA LEU A 393 -10.56 -5.56 27.27
C LEU A 393 -10.50 -5.23 25.77
N PRO A 394 -9.92 -6.12 24.94
CA PRO A 394 -10.02 -6.01 23.49
C PRO A 394 -11.49 -5.90 23.03
N GLY A 395 -11.77 -4.95 22.14
CA GLY A 395 -13.12 -4.61 21.67
C GLY A 395 -13.85 -3.51 22.47
N ASP A 396 -13.35 -3.09 23.65
CA ASP A 396 -13.87 -1.89 24.31
C ASP A 396 -13.51 -0.61 23.52
N LEU A 397 -14.24 0.49 23.72
CA LEU A 397 -14.02 1.78 23.03
C LEU A 397 -13.30 2.81 23.91
N VAL A 398 -12.40 3.58 23.31
CA VAL A 398 -11.68 4.70 23.94
C VAL A 398 -12.01 6.01 23.23
N PHE A 399 -12.10 7.11 24.00
CA PHE A 399 -12.52 8.42 23.50
C PHE A 399 -11.54 9.54 23.92
N TYR A 400 -11.38 10.54 23.03
CA TYR A 400 -10.69 11.80 23.33
C TYR A 400 -11.59 12.72 24.18
N PRO A 401 -11.05 13.80 24.78
CA PRO A 401 -11.84 14.81 25.47
C PRO A 401 -13.02 15.30 24.60
N GLY A 402 -14.20 15.47 25.21
CA GLY A 402 -15.40 15.95 24.51
C GLY A 402 -15.95 14.98 23.45
N ASP A 403 -15.46 13.74 23.40
CA ASP A 403 -15.78 12.72 22.39
C ASP A 403 -15.44 13.16 20.95
N GLU A 404 -14.43 14.02 20.79
CA GLU A 404 -13.94 14.51 19.48
C GLU A 404 -13.36 13.39 18.59
N HIS A 405 -12.95 12.27 19.19
CA HIS A 405 -12.35 11.12 18.51
C HIS A 405 -12.65 9.82 19.25
N VAL A 406 -12.69 8.71 18.52
CA VAL A 406 -12.91 7.35 19.04
C VAL A 406 -11.87 6.38 18.50
N GLY A 407 -11.56 5.34 19.27
CA GLY A 407 -10.79 4.18 18.84
C GLY A 407 -11.25 2.89 19.52
N ILE A 408 -10.89 1.75 18.93
CA ILE A 408 -11.19 0.42 19.46
C ILE A 408 -9.95 -0.11 20.17
N VAL A 409 -10.08 -0.59 21.40
CA VAL A 409 -9.00 -1.33 22.07
C VAL A 409 -8.70 -2.60 21.26
N GLY A 410 -7.58 -2.63 20.56
CA GLY A 410 -7.14 -3.81 19.82
C GLY A 410 -6.49 -4.84 20.74
N GLY A 411 -5.74 -4.40 21.74
CA GLY A 411 -5.08 -5.30 22.69
C GLY A 411 -4.08 -4.58 23.58
N ARG A 412 -3.04 -5.29 24.00
CA ARG A 412 -1.89 -4.75 24.72
C ARG A 412 -0.59 -5.20 24.06
N ASP A 413 0.47 -4.42 24.22
CA ASP A 413 1.83 -4.79 23.79
C ASP A 413 2.58 -5.63 24.84
N GLU A 414 3.86 -5.93 24.58
CA GLU A 414 4.72 -6.70 25.49
C GLU A 414 4.95 -6.02 26.86
N ALA A 415 4.75 -4.69 26.97
CA ALA A 415 4.83 -3.95 28.22
C ALA A 415 3.49 -3.90 28.97
N GLY A 416 2.39 -4.34 28.32
CA GLY A 416 1.02 -4.25 28.84
C GLY A 416 0.30 -2.94 28.51
N ASP A 417 0.92 -2.05 27.75
CA ASP A 417 0.33 -0.77 27.32
C ASP A 417 -0.73 -1.01 26.23
N LEU A 418 -1.80 -0.21 26.25
CA LEU A 418 -2.97 -0.41 25.39
C LEU A 418 -2.68 0.00 23.93
N LEU A 419 -2.92 -0.94 23.02
CA LEU A 419 -2.90 -0.75 21.57
C LEU A 419 -4.32 -0.46 21.07
N ILE A 420 -4.49 0.67 20.39
CA ILE A 420 -5.77 1.19 19.90
C ILE A 420 -5.79 1.17 18.37
N VAL A 421 -6.82 0.59 17.78
CA VAL A 421 -7.09 0.61 16.32
C VAL A 421 -8.09 1.72 16.02
N HIS A 422 -7.74 2.66 15.14
CA HIS A 422 -8.60 3.79 14.79
C HIS A 422 -8.29 4.40 13.42
N CYS A 423 -9.29 4.99 12.77
CA CYS A 423 -9.07 5.87 11.60
C CYS A 423 -8.73 7.27 12.08
N ALA A 424 -7.49 7.72 11.83
CA ALA A 424 -6.94 8.93 12.44
C ALA A 424 -6.55 9.99 11.39
N SER A 425 -6.91 11.25 11.66
CA SER A 425 -6.72 12.38 10.74
C SER A 425 -5.24 12.71 10.52
N ASN A 426 -4.43 12.68 11.58
CA ASN A 426 -3.00 12.93 11.56
C ASN A 426 -2.20 11.85 10.81
N ALA A 427 -2.63 10.59 10.86
CA ALA A 427 -2.07 9.50 10.07
C ALA A 427 -2.71 9.36 8.68
N ASN A 428 -3.81 10.09 8.45
CA ASN A 428 -4.62 10.08 7.23
C ASN A 428 -5.13 8.67 6.81
N ASN A 429 -5.23 7.72 7.75
CA ASN A 429 -5.45 6.28 7.52
C ASN A 429 -5.99 5.56 8.77
N VAL A 430 -6.46 4.32 8.63
CA VAL A 430 -6.65 3.39 9.75
C VAL A 430 -5.28 2.90 10.23
N VAL A 431 -4.99 3.10 11.52
CA VAL A 431 -3.70 2.80 12.14
C VAL A 431 -3.87 2.13 13.50
N ILE A 432 -2.77 1.58 14.01
CA ILE A 432 -2.62 1.08 15.38
C ILE A 432 -1.70 2.04 16.13
N THR A 433 -2.13 2.56 17.27
CA THR A 433 -1.36 3.50 18.11
C THR A 433 -1.45 3.12 19.59
N GLY A 434 -0.60 3.71 20.44
CA GLY A 434 -0.78 3.63 21.90
C GLY A 434 -1.88 4.57 22.39
N LYS A 435 -2.37 4.37 23.62
CA LYS A 435 -3.47 5.14 24.28
C LYS A 435 -3.28 6.67 24.48
N SER A 436 -2.36 7.33 23.78
CA SER A 436 -2.12 8.77 23.89
C SER A 436 -3.33 9.59 23.39
N GLY A 437 -3.62 10.71 24.03
CA GLY A 437 -4.78 11.57 23.70
C GLY A 437 -6.14 11.08 24.23
N PHE A 438 -6.31 9.77 24.42
CA PHE A 438 -7.54 9.19 24.99
C PHE A 438 -7.64 9.46 26.49
N THR A 439 -8.82 9.91 26.95
CA THR A 439 -9.09 10.29 28.35
C THR A 439 -10.21 9.50 29.00
N SER A 440 -11.06 8.86 28.22
CA SER A 440 -12.17 8.00 28.67
C SER A 440 -12.16 6.67 27.94
N ILE A 441 -12.72 5.66 28.59
CA ILE A 441 -12.91 4.31 28.06
C ILE A 441 -14.27 3.77 28.50
N GLY A 442 -14.95 3.05 27.61
CA GLY A 442 -16.25 2.46 27.86
C GLY A 442 -16.42 1.13 27.14
N ARG A 443 -17.19 0.24 27.76
CA ARG A 443 -17.57 -1.07 27.25
C ARG A 443 -18.87 -0.97 26.44
N PRO A 444 -18.86 -1.24 25.12
CA PRO A 444 -20.06 -1.27 24.30
C PRO A 444 -21.15 -2.19 24.86
N VAL A 445 -22.39 -1.71 24.95
CA VAL A 445 -23.55 -2.53 25.34
C VAL A 445 -23.84 -3.68 24.38
N TYR A 446 -23.21 -3.65 23.19
CA TYR A 446 -23.18 -4.72 22.20
C TYR A 446 -22.86 -6.10 22.80
N TYR A 447 -21.89 -6.19 23.71
CA TYR A 447 -21.42 -7.46 24.28
C TYR A 447 -22.39 -8.07 25.31
N ARG A 448 -23.29 -7.27 25.89
CA ARG A 448 -24.26 -7.68 26.94
C ARG A 448 -23.61 -8.32 28.18
N GLU A 449 -22.39 -7.86 28.50
CA GLU A 449 -21.59 -8.21 29.69
C GLU A 449 -22.01 -7.40 30.93
#